data_AF-A0A8T3YM62-F1
#
_entry.id   AF-A0A8T3YM62-F1
#
_cell.length_a   1.000
_cell.length_b   1.000
_cell.length_c   1.000
_cell.angle_alpha   90.00
_cell.angle_beta   90.00
_cell.angle_gamma   90.00
#
_symmetry.space_group_name_H-M   'P 1'
#
loop_
_entity.id
_entity.type
_entity.pdbx_description
1 polymer ?
#
loop_
_entity_poly.entity_id
_entity_poly.type
_entity_poly.pdbx_seq_one_letter_code
_entity_poly.pdbx_strand_id
1 'polypeptide(L)'
;MKRFLLPLFITALSAFAAAESLWEGLRPVTGFAKDFELPIKGVVMVCSLAVFIISMLAYRKSGSRRILLVSVAFGLLALKWLVKITDVMYSPGYFLSDASDAVFELLVIASLLVAIFYRKNQARFFASDAEK
;
A
#
# COMPACT_ATOMS: atom_id res chain seq x y z
N MET A 1 29.31 -16.50 -28.05
CA MET A 1 28.55 -15.61 -27.14
C MET A 1 28.26 -14.22 -27.72
N LYS A 2 29.21 -13.52 -28.37
CA LYS A 2 28.96 -12.17 -28.95
C LYS A 2 27.85 -12.05 -30.00
N ARG A 3 27.55 -13.12 -30.75
CA ARG A 3 26.53 -13.11 -31.83
C ARG A 3 25.08 -13.05 -31.35
N PHE A 4 24.80 -13.40 -30.09
CA PHE A 4 23.46 -13.32 -29.49
C PHE A 4 23.22 -12.02 -28.70
N LEU A 5 24.28 -11.33 -28.30
CA LEU A 5 24.17 -10.08 -27.53
C LEU A 5 23.68 -8.91 -28.38
N LEU A 6 24.10 -8.85 -29.64
CA LEU A 6 23.73 -7.75 -30.54
C LEU A 6 22.22 -7.73 -30.89
N PRO A 7 21.58 -8.84 -31.30
CA PRO A 7 20.13 -8.83 -31.54
C PRO A 7 19.32 -8.60 -30.26
N LEU A 8 19.79 -9.11 -29.11
CA LEU A 8 19.13 -8.93 -27.81
C LEU A 8 19.23 -7.49 -27.31
N PHE A 9 20.34 -6.81 -27.60
CA PHE A 9 20.50 -5.39 -27.34
C PHE A 9 19.59 -4.54 -28.24
N ILE A 10 19.46 -4.89 -29.52
CA ILE A 10 18.57 -4.19 -30.46
C ILE A 10 17.09 -4.38 -30.08
N THR A 11 16.68 -5.58 -29.64
CA THR A 11 15.31 -5.82 -29.15
C THR A 11 15.03 -5.09 -27.83
N ALA A 12 16.00 -5.02 -26.91
CA ALA A 12 15.86 -4.23 -25.69
C ALA A 12 15.77 -2.72 -25.98
N LEU A 13 16.57 -2.22 -26.93
CA LEU A 13 16.59 -0.81 -27.31
C LEU A 13 15.30 -0.39 -28.03
N SER A 14 14.77 -1.25 -28.89
CA SER A 14 13.47 -1.01 -29.56
C SER A 14 12.28 -1.15 -28.61
N ALA A 15 12.34 -2.04 -27.62
CA ALA A 15 11.35 -2.09 -26.54
C ALA A 15 11.38 -0.83 -25.65
N PHE A 16 12.57 -0.28 -25.38
CA PHE A 16 12.71 0.98 -24.63
C PHE A 16 12.15 2.17 -25.41
N ALA A 17 12.46 2.29 -26.72
CA ALA A 17 11.91 3.34 -27.57
C ALA A 17 10.38 3.25 -27.73
N ALA A 18 9.82 2.04 -27.79
CA ALA A 18 8.37 1.82 -27.80
C ALA A 18 7.71 2.13 -26.44
N ALA A 19 8.42 1.92 -25.33
CA ALA A 19 7.97 2.34 -24.01
C ALA A 19 7.95 3.88 -23.87
N GLU A 20 8.90 4.57 -24.50
CA GLU A 20 8.99 6.03 -24.49
C GLU A 20 7.81 6.70 -25.21
N SER A 21 7.39 6.16 -26.36
CA SER A 21 6.21 6.68 -27.09
C SER A 21 4.88 6.40 -26.37
N LEU A 22 4.76 5.26 -25.68
CA LEU A 22 3.63 4.97 -24.79
C LEU A 22 3.64 5.89 -23.55
N TRP A 23 4.82 6.23 -23.05
CA TRP A 23 5.00 7.15 -21.93
C TRP A 23 4.64 8.59 -22.30
N GLU A 24 4.96 9.03 -23.52
CA GLU A 24 4.53 10.33 -24.05
C GLU A 24 3.01 10.43 -24.18
N GLY A 25 2.31 9.34 -24.52
CA GLY A 25 0.84 9.28 -24.52
C GLY A 25 0.21 9.35 -23.11
N LEU A 26 0.93 8.91 -22.08
CA LEU A 26 0.50 8.98 -20.67
C LEU A 26 0.86 10.32 -20.00
N ARG A 27 1.76 11.11 -20.60
CA ARG A 27 2.22 12.41 -20.09
C ARG A 27 1.08 13.41 -19.80
N PRO A 28 0.03 13.55 -20.63
CA PRO A 28 -1.12 14.39 -20.31
C PRO A 28 -1.84 13.92 -19.04
N VAL A 29 -1.98 12.61 -18.87
CA VAL A 29 -2.61 11.98 -17.70
C VAL A 29 -1.78 12.24 -16.44
N THR A 30 -0.44 12.27 -16.54
CA THR A 30 0.42 12.64 -15.41
C THR A 30 0.28 14.12 -15.01
N GLY A 31 -0.04 15.00 -15.97
CA GLY A 31 -0.37 16.40 -15.71
C GLY A 31 -1.67 16.52 -14.92
N PHE A 32 -2.74 15.87 -15.38
CA PHE A 32 -4.01 15.80 -14.64
C PHE A 32 -3.84 15.17 -13.25
N ALA A 33 -3.01 14.14 -13.10
CA ALA A 33 -2.77 13.48 -11.83
C ALA A 33 -2.16 14.41 -10.77
N LYS A 34 -1.35 15.40 -11.18
CA LYS A 34 -0.77 16.39 -10.25
C LYS A 34 -1.83 17.33 -9.67
N ASP A 35 -2.77 17.78 -10.49
CA ASP A 35 -3.82 18.71 -10.05
C ASP A 35 -4.80 18.04 -9.07
N PHE A 36 -5.02 16.73 -9.23
CA PHE A 36 -5.89 15.94 -8.36
C PHE A 36 -5.15 15.21 -7.24
N GLU A 37 -3.83 15.38 -7.10
CA GLU A 37 -3.03 14.63 -6.14
C GLU A 37 -3.54 14.83 -4.71
N LEU A 38 -3.77 16.08 -4.29
CA LEU A 38 -4.26 16.38 -2.94
C LEU A 38 -5.71 15.91 -2.70
N PRO A 39 -6.69 16.18 -3.60
CA PRO A 39 -8.02 15.60 -3.49
C PRO A 39 -8.02 14.07 -3.39
N ILE A 40 -7.23 13.39 -4.23
CA ILE A 40 -7.12 11.92 -4.21
C ILE A 40 -6.58 11.44 -2.86
N LYS A 41 -5.50 12.05 -2.35
CA LYS A 41 -4.95 11.75 -1.01
C LYS A 41 -6.01 11.88 0.08
N GLY A 42 -6.81 12.95 0.03
CA GLY A 42 -7.92 13.20 0.95
C GLY A 42 -9.00 12.11 0.87
N VAL A 43 -9.42 11.75 -0.34
CA VAL A 43 -10.42 10.69 -0.55
C VAL A 43 -9.92 9.34 -0.03
N VAL A 44 -8.68 8.97 -0.33
CA VAL A 44 -8.10 7.71 0.17
C VAL A 44 -8.00 7.71 1.69
N MET A 45 -7.62 8.84 2.31
CA MET A 45 -7.61 8.99 3.77
C MET A 45 -9.00 8.80 4.37
N VAL A 46 -10.04 9.45 3.82
CA VAL A 46 -11.42 9.33 4.34
C VAL A 46 -11.95 7.91 4.16
N CYS A 47 -11.74 7.30 2.99
CA CYS A 47 -12.17 5.93 2.71
C CYS A 47 -11.47 4.92 3.63
N SER A 48 -10.15 5.05 3.81
CA SER A 48 -9.40 4.17 4.72
C SER A 48 -9.83 4.33 6.18
N LEU A 49 -10.08 5.57 6.61
CA LEU A 49 -10.62 5.85 7.94
C LEU A 49 -12.03 5.27 8.14
N ALA A 50 -12.92 5.38 7.15
CA ALA A 50 -14.25 4.80 7.21
C ALA A 50 -14.20 3.26 7.34
N VAL A 51 -13.35 2.60 6.54
CA VAL A 51 -13.16 1.14 6.64
C VAL A 51 -12.54 0.75 7.98
N PHE A 52 -11.59 1.54 8.50
CA PHE A 52 -11.05 1.34 9.84
C PHE A 52 -12.15 1.38 10.91
N ILE A 53 -13.00 2.41 10.91
CA ILE A 53 -14.09 2.55 11.88
C ILE A 53 -15.07 1.38 11.79
N ILE A 54 -15.52 1.03 10.57
CA ILE A 54 -16.48 -0.06 10.36
C ILE A 54 -15.87 -1.41 10.78
N SER A 55 -14.62 -1.68 10.40
CA SER A 55 -13.95 -2.93 10.77
C SER A 55 -13.72 -3.00 12.28
N MET A 56 -13.38 -1.89 12.93
CA MET A 56 -13.19 -1.85 14.39
C MET A 56 -14.51 -2.10 15.13
N LEU A 57 -15.62 -1.55 14.65
CA LEU A 57 -16.95 -1.86 15.17
C LEU A 57 -17.31 -3.35 14.98
N ALA A 58 -17.02 -3.91 13.81
CA ALA A 58 -17.22 -5.33 13.54
C ALA A 58 -16.33 -6.23 14.42
N TYR A 59 -15.11 -5.80 14.73
CA TYR A 59 -14.24 -6.49 15.68
C TYR A 59 -14.83 -6.50 17.08
N ARG A 60 -15.30 -5.35 17.58
CA ARG A 60 -15.94 -5.26 18.91
C ARG A 60 -17.13 -6.20 19.05
N LYS A 61 -17.90 -6.41 17.97
CA LYS A 61 -19.06 -7.30 17.97
C LYS A 61 -18.69 -8.78 17.83
N SER A 62 -17.67 -9.12 17.04
CA SER A 62 -17.33 -10.51 16.68
C SER A 62 -16.17 -11.11 17.47
N GLY A 63 -15.29 -10.29 18.05
CA GLY A 63 -14.03 -10.70 18.68
C GLY A 63 -13.01 -11.33 17.72
N SER A 64 -13.26 -11.30 16.40
CA SER A 64 -12.43 -12.01 15.44
C SER A 64 -11.08 -11.32 15.21
N ARG A 65 -9.96 -12.00 15.56
CA ARG A 65 -8.60 -11.48 15.32
C ARG A 65 -8.34 -11.15 13.84
N ARG A 66 -9.00 -11.86 12.91
CA ARG A 66 -8.97 -11.54 11.48
C ARG A 66 -9.46 -10.13 11.19
N ILE A 67 -10.57 -9.73 11.81
CA ILE A 67 -11.14 -8.39 11.61
C ILE A 67 -10.25 -7.34 12.26
N LEU A 68 -9.66 -7.64 13.42
CA LEU A 68 -8.67 -6.76 14.04
C LEU A 68 -7.47 -6.49 13.12
N LEU A 69 -6.94 -7.51 12.43
CA LEU A 69 -5.84 -7.33 11.47
C LEU A 69 -6.25 -6.47 10.27
N VAL A 70 -7.49 -6.59 9.81
CA VAL A 70 -8.04 -5.69 8.78
C VAL A 70 -8.12 -4.26 9.32
N SER A 71 -8.61 -4.06 10.54
CA SER A 71 -8.64 -2.74 11.18
C SER A 71 -7.24 -2.15 11.33
N VAL A 72 -6.25 -2.92 11.79
CA VAL A 72 -4.85 -2.46 11.89
C VAL A 72 -4.32 -2.03 10.52
N ALA A 73 -4.58 -2.81 9.46
CA ALA A 73 -4.15 -2.46 8.11
C ALA A 73 -4.74 -1.12 7.64
N PHE A 74 -6.06 -0.94 7.79
CA PHE A 74 -6.72 0.30 7.37
C PHE A 74 -6.41 1.48 8.29
N GLY A 75 -6.13 1.25 9.57
CA GLY A 75 -5.66 2.26 10.51
C GLY A 75 -4.25 2.75 10.16
N LEU A 76 -3.33 1.84 9.85
CA LEU A 76 -1.99 2.19 9.35
C LEU A 76 -2.06 2.93 8.02
N LEU A 77 -2.95 2.51 7.12
CA LEU A 77 -3.16 3.18 5.84
C LEU A 77 -3.70 4.60 6.03
N ALA A 78 -4.70 4.79 6.89
CA ALA A 78 -5.25 6.11 7.21
C ALA A 78 -4.20 7.01 7.86
N LEU A 79 -3.41 6.46 8.79
CA LEU A 79 -2.32 7.19 9.45
C LEU A 79 -1.25 7.61 8.44
N LYS A 80 -0.81 6.71 7.55
CA LYS A 80 0.13 7.03 6.45
C LYS A 80 -0.37 8.21 5.63
N TRP A 81 -1.64 8.18 5.20
CA TRP A 81 -2.19 9.26 4.39
C TRP A 81 -2.37 10.56 5.18
N LEU A 82 -2.72 10.50 6.46
CA LEU A 82 -2.76 11.67 7.33
C LEU A 82 -1.37 12.32 7.42
N VAL A 83 -0.31 11.53 7.62
CA VAL A 83 1.06 12.03 7.64
C VAL A 83 1.45 12.60 6.28
N LYS A 84 1.10 11.97 5.15
CA LYS A 84 1.35 12.54 3.81
C LYS A 84 0.60 13.84 3.56
N ILE A 85 -0.64 13.97 4.01
CA ILE A 85 -1.42 15.22 3.86
C ILE A 85 -0.80 16.32 4.73
N THR A 86 -0.39 16.00 5.96
CA THR A 86 0.27 16.98 6.85
C THR A 86 1.67 17.37 6.34
N ASP A 87 2.45 16.43 5.81
CA ASP A 87 3.76 16.72 5.17
C ASP A 87 3.61 17.76 4.05
N VAL A 88 2.61 17.60 3.17
CA VAL A 88 2.32 18.56 2.10
C VAL A 88 1.95 19.95 2.63
N MET A 89 1.30 20.03 3.80
CA MET A 89 0.84 21.30 4.38
C MET A 89 1.91 22.04 5.19
N TYR A 90 2.81 21.30 5.85
CA TYR A 90 3.78 21.89 6.79
C TYR A 90 5.22 21.93 6.23
N SER A 91 5.66 20.92 5.47
CA SER A 91 7.03 20.83 4.98
C SER A 91 7.15 19.89 3.77
N PRO A 92 6.88 20.38 2.54
CA PRO A 92 6.86 19.53 1.35
C PRO A 92 8.17 18.76 1.18
N GLY A 93 8.13 17.44 1.41
CA GLY A 93 9.22 16.51 1.07
C GLY A 93 10.27 16.25 2.16
N TYR A 94 10.04 16.64 3.42
CA TYR A 94 11.02 16.39 4.50
C TYR A 94 10.52 15.49 5.64
N PHE A 95 9.21 15.29 5.80
CA PHE A 95 8.69 14.64 7.02
C PHE A 95 8.58 13.12 6.91
N LEU A 96 8.33 12.57 5.71
CA LEU A 96 8.40 11.13 5.43
C LEU A 96 9.35 10.87 4.26
N SER A 97 10.45 10.16 4.53
CA SER A 97 11.33 9.65 3.48
C SER A 97 10.66 8.50 2.71
N ASP A 98 11.05 8.26 1.46
CA ASP A 98 10.55 7.14 0.65
C ASP A 98 10.68 5.78 1.38
N ALA A 99 11.74 5.62 2.18
CA ALA A 99 11.96 4.43 3.00
C ALA A 99 10.86 4.22 4.04
N SER A 100 10.43 5.29 4.71
CA SER A 100 9.33 5.21 5.69
C SER A 100 8.00 4.86 5.03
N ASP A 101 7.76 5.34 3.80
CA ASP A 101 6.57 5.05 3.03
C ASP A 101 6.48 3.55 2.68
N ALA A 102 7.59 2.97 2.25
CA ALA A 102 7.71 1.54 1.97
C ALA A 102 7.49 0.67 3.23
N VAL A 103 7.96 1.11 4.40
CA VAL A 103 7.72 0.41 5.67
C VAL A 103 6.23 0.36 6.00
N PHE A 104 5.51 1.48 5.84
CA PHE A 104 4.05 1.50 6.03
C PHE A 104 3.35 0.54 5.08
N GLU A 105 3.72 0.52 3.80
CA GLU A 105 3.13 -0.41 2.82
C GLU A 105 3.40 -1.86 3.17
N LEU A 106 4.63 -2.18 3.60
CA LEU A 106 5.00 -3.52 4.01
C LEU A 106 4.20 -3.98 5.23
N LEU A 107 3.99 -3.10 6.22
CA LEU A 107 3.15 -3.39 7.39
C LEU A 107 1.68 -3.58 7.02
N VAL A 108 1.14 -2.76 6.12
CA VAL A 108 -0.24 -2.90 5.63
C VAL A 108 -0.41 -4.24 4.89
N ILE A 109 0.50 -4.56 3.97
CA ILE A 109 0.48 -5.81 3.21
C ILE A 109 0.62 -7.01 4.16
N ALA A 110 1.57 -6.96 5.09
CA ALA A 110 1.76 -8.01 6.08
C ALA A 110 0.48 -8.22 6.91
N SER A 111 -0.14 -7.14 7.40
CA SER A 111 -1.38 -7.23 8.18
C SER A 111 -2.53 -7.85 7.38
N LEU A 112 -2.70 -7.45 6.12
CA LEU A 112 -3.72 -8.02 5.24
C LEU A 112 -3.44 -9.48 4.87
N LEU A 113 -2.18 -9.83 4.61
CA LEU A 113 -1.77 -11.18 4.27
C LEU A 113 -2.04 -12.12 5.45
N VAL A 114 -1.63 -11.72 6.66
CA VAL A 114 -1.96 -12.46 7.88
C VAL A 114 -3.48 -12.53 8.05
N ALA A 115 -4.24 -11.45 7.79
CA ALA A 115 -5.70 -11.48 7.89
C ALA A 115 -6.36 -12.47 6.91
N ILE A 116 -5.81 -12.65 5.71
CA ILE A 116 -6.31 -13.61 4.72
C ILE A 116 -6.04 -15.04 5.19
N PHE A 117 -4.82 -15.31 5.65
CA PHE A 117 -4.40 -16.65 6.08
C PHE A 117 -4.77 -16.99 7.53
N TYR A 118 -5.33 -16.04 8.29
CA TYR A 118 -5.76 -16.25 9.67
C TYR A 118 -6.93 -17.22 9.72
N ARG A 119 -6.62 -18.50 9.90
CA ARG A 119 -7.60 -19.58 10.07
C ARG A 119 -7.92 -19.70 11.56
N LYS A 120 -9.22 -19.68 11.90
CA LYS A 120 -9.77 -19.79 13.27
C LYS A 120 -9.20 -20.99 14.07
N ASN A 121 -8.69 -22.02 13.37
CA ASN A 121 -8.14 -23.24 13.99
C ASN A 121 -6.74 -23.11 14.62
N GLN A 122 -6.00 -22.01 14.42
CA GLN A 122 -4.69 -21.83 15.08
C GLN A 122 -4.80 -21.32 16.52
N ALA A 123 -5.98 -20.85 16.95
CA ALA A 123 -6.18 -20.44 18.35
C ALA A 123 -6.00 -21.60 19.35
N ARG A 124 -6.22 -22.86 18.95
CA ARG A 124 -5.90 -24.03 19.78
C ARG A 124 -4.40 -24.34 19.84
N PHE A 125 -3.65 -24.01 18.79
CA PHE A 125 -2.22 -24.30 18.74
C PHE A 125 -1.43 -23.36 19.67
N PHE A 126 -1.74 -22.05 19.63
CA PHE A 126 -1.11 -21.08 20.55
C PHE A 126 -1.68 -21.13 21.97
N ALA A 127 -2.88 -21.69 22.18
CA ALA A 127 -3.41 -21.92 23.52
C ALA A 127 -2.78 -23.15 24.20
N SER A 128 -2.40 -24.19 23.45
CA SER A 128 -1.77 -25.38 24.05
C SER A 128 -0.33 -25.14 24.51
N ASP A 129 0.33 -24.11 23.97
CA ASP A 129 1.70 -23.74 24.35
C ASP A 129 1.73 -22.77 25.56
N ALA A 130 0.59 -22.24 25.99
CA ALA A 130 0.47 -21.41 27.19
C ALA A 130 0.14 -22.22 28.47
N GLU A 131 -0.08 -23.53 28.34
CA GLU A 131 -0.38 -24.48 29.43
C GLU A 131 0.81 -25.41 29.78
N LYS A 132 2.02 -25.10 29.32
CA LYS A 132 3.27 -25.77 29.73
C LYS A 132 4.21 -24.77 30.39
#